data_AF-A0A820QUJ5-F1
#
_entry.id   AF-A0A820QUJ5-F1
#
_cell.length_a   1.000
_cell.length_b   1.000
_cell.length_c   1.000
_cell.angle_alpha   90.00
_cell.angle_beta   90.00
_cell.angle_gamma   90.00
#
_symmetry.space_group_name_H-M   'P 1'
#
loop_
_entity.id
_entity.type
_entity.pdbx_description
1 polymer ?
#
loop_
_entity_poly.entity_id
_entity_poly.type
_entity_poly.pdbx_seq_one_letter_code
_entity_poly.pdbx_strand_id
1 'polypeptide(L)'
;KNKTVYLTMIFTSIIYIILMIYARFKDKRDFEKLGVTPLADNNKSDHYYYQILVFTGQRANAGTDSKVYFVLSGDDDQTQIRLFSDPHRKIFQRGGINSFIIAVPK
;
A
#
# COMPACT_ATOMS: atom_id res chain seq x y z
N LYS A 1 11.97 39.22 -34.53
CA LYS A 1 12.16 38.09 -33.57
C LYS A 1 11.33 38.38 -32.32
N ASN A 2 10.23 37.66 -32.08
CA ASN A 2 9.27 38.01 -31.02
C ASN A 2 9.73 37.52 -29.65
N LYS A 3 10.29 38.43 -28.85
CA LYS A 3 10.80 38.15 -27.50
C LYS A 3 9.75 37.49 -26.59
N THR A 4 8.49 37.88 -26.75
CA THR A 4 7.36 37.35 -25.99
C THR A 4 7.20 35.83 -26.15
N VAL A 5 7.35 35.30 -27.37
CA VAL A 5 7.19 33.86 -27.65
C VAL A 5 8.27 33.03 -26.96
N TYR A 6 9.51 33.51 -26.98
CA TYR A 6 10.61 32.83 -26.29
C TYR A 6 10.44 32.86 -24.78
N LEU A 7 9.96 33.98 -24.23
CA LEU A 7 9.73 34.14 -22.79
C LEU A 7 8.63 33.19 -22.29
N THR A 8 7.52 33.07 -23.02
CA THR A 8 6.45 32.12 -22.69
C THR A 8 6.94 30.67 -22.81
N MET A 9 7.72 30.34 -23.84
CA MET A 9 8.24 28.98 -24.03
C MET A 9 9.18 28.55 -22.90
N ILE A 10 10.05 29.45 -22.43
CA ILE A 10 10.95 29.20 -21.28
C ILE A 10 10.12 29.02 -20.01
N PHE A 11 9.15 29.89 -19.76
CA PHE A 11 8.31 29.82 -18.56
C PHE A 11 7.51 28.52 -18.48
N THR A 12 6.85 28.12 -19.58
CA THR A 12 6.12 26.84 -19.65
C THR A 12 7.07 25.66 -19.46
N SER A 13 8.28 25.72 -20.03
CA SER A 13 9.29 24.66 -19.85
C SER A 13 9.75 24.52 -18.40
N ILE A 14 9.95 25.63 -17.68
CA ILE A 14 10.33 25.63 -16.26
C ILE A 14 9.21 25.02 -15.40
N ILE A 15 7.96 25.42 -15.60
CA ILE A 15 6.81 24.84 -14.89
C ILE A 15 6.73 23.34 -15.13
N TYR A 16 6.88 22.91 -16.38
CA TYR A 16 6.87 21.49 -16.73
C TYR A 16 7.97 20.71 -15.98
N ILE A 17 9.20 21.23 -15.95
CA ILE A 17 10.31 20.58 -15.24
C ILE A 17 10.02 20.50 -13.73
N ILE A 18 9.47 21.56 -13.11
CA ILE A 18 9.11 21.55 -11.69
C ILE A 18 8.03 20.50 -11.40
N LEU A 19 6.96 20.46 -12.21
CA LEU A 19 5.90 19.46 -12.05
C LEU A 19 6.43 18.04 -12.27
N MET A 20 7.33 17.84 -13.22
CA MET A 20 7.96 16.53 -13.45
C MET A 20 8.78 16.07 -12.24
N ILE A 21 9.58 16.97 -11.64
CA ILE A 21 10.35 16.67 -10.42
C ILE A 21 9.41 16.33 -9.25
N TYR A 22 8.34 17.11 -9.07
CA TYR A 22 7.33 16.85 -8.04
C TYR A 22 6.64 15.50 -8.24
N ALA A 23 6.22 15.19 -9.47
CA ALA A 23 5.59 13.92 -9.82
C ALA A 23 6.52 12.74 -9.54
N ARG A 24 7.80 12.83 -9.96
CA ARG A 24 8.81 11.81 -9.67
C ARG A 24 9.01 11.57 -8.17
N PHE A 25 9.01 12.64 -7.38
CA PHE A 25 9.11 12.52 -5.92
C PHE A 25 7.88 11.84 -5.32
N LYS A 26 6.68 12.18 -5.79
CA LYS A 26 5.43 11.53 -5.41
C LYS A 26 5.39 10.05 -5.77
N ASP A 27 5.80 9.70 -6.99
CA ASP A 27 5.86 8.31 -7.45
C ASP A 27 6.79 7.48 -6.57
N LYS A 28 7.99 7.98 -6.25
CA LYS A 28 8.94 7.28 -5.37
C LYS A 28 8.34 6.97 -3.99
N ARG A 29 7.54 7.89 -3.43
CA ARG A 29 6.87 7.68 -2.14
C ARG A 29 5.71 6.68 -2.23
N ASP A 30 5.06 6.56 -3.37
CA ASP A 30 4.00 5.56 -3.56
C ASP A 30 4.58 4.15 -3.74
N PHE A 31 5.77 4.02 -4.35
CA PHE A 31 6.50 2.76 -4.40
C PHE A 31 6.78 2.18 -3.00
N GLU A 32 7.01 3.01 -1.99
CA GLU A 32 7.21 2.57 -0.60
C GLU A 32 5.97 1.90 0.01
N LYS A 33 4.78 2.12 -0.56
CA LYS A 33 3.54 1.46 -0.13
C LYS A 33 3.29 0.14 -0.84
N LEU A 34 4.02 -0.17 -1.90
CA LEU A 34 3.86 -1.40 -2.66
C LEU A 34 4.53 -2.59 -1.96
N GLY A 35 4.05 -3.79 -2.24
CA GLY A 35 4.59 -5.04 -1.71
C GLY A 35 3.61 -5.84 -0.89
N VAL A 36 3.98 -7.08 -0.62
CA VAL A 36 3.20 -8.05 0.14
C VAL A 36 3.93 -8.37 1.44
N THR A 37 3.22 -8.27 2.56
CA THR A 37 3.83 -8.50 3.88
C THR A 37 3.46 -9.88 4.41
N PRO A 38 4.45 -10.76 4.69
CA PRO A 38 4.16 -12.00 5.39
C PRO A 38 3.74 -11.67 6.83
N LEU A 39 2.71 -12.37 7.34
CA LEU A 39 2.33 -12.21 8.74
C LEU A 39 3.46 -12.66 9.67
N ALA A 40 3.62 -11.94 10.79
CA ALA A 40 4.70 -12.15 11.74
C ALA A 40 4.67 -13.54 12.41
N ASP A 41 3.49 -14.16 12.46
CA ASP A 41 3.23 -15.46 13.06
C ASP A 41 3.19 -16.61 12.02
N ASN A 42 3.58 -16.36 10.76
CA ASN A 42 3.71 -17.42 9.76
C ASN A 42 4.80 -18.41 10.15
N ASN A 43 4.49 -19.70 10.06
CA ASN A 43 5.45 -20.77 10.25
C ASN A 43 6.04 -21.21 8.90
N LYS A 44 7.34 -21.52 8.87
CA LYS A 44 8.05 -22.00 7.67
C LYS A 44 7.67 -23.44 7.30
N SER A 45 7.14 -24.22 8.24
CA SER A 45 6.65 -25.57 7.98
C SER A 45 5.29 -25.61 7.29
N ASP A 46 4.59 -24.48 7.26
CA ASP A 46 3.26 -24.39 6.66
C ASP A 46 3.39 -24.34 5.13
N HIS A 47 2.49 -25.04 4.44
CA HIS A 47 2.58 -25.25 2.99
C HIS A 47 1.43 -24.63 2.20
N TYR A 48 0.40 -24.13 2.88
CA TYR A 48 -0.73 -23.45 2.25
C TYR A 48 -0.61 -21.95 2.47
N TYR A 49 -0.57 -21.21 1.37
CA TYR A 49 -0.43 -19.75 1.39
C TYR A 49 -1.67 -19.08 0.82
N TYR A 50 -2.20 -18.11 1.56
CA TYR A 50 -3.26 -17.24 1.07
C TYR A 50 -2.75 -15.81 1.02
N GLN A 51 -3.11 -15.11 -0.07
CA GLN A 51 -2.91 -13.68 -0.17
C GLN A 51 -4.19 -12.97 0.26
N ILE A 52 -4.10 -12.13 1.29
CA ILE A 52 -5.22 -11.34 1.80
C ILE A 52 -5.02 -9.88 1.38
N LEU A 53 -5.98 -9.34 0.63
CA LEU A 53 -6.02 -7.93 0.24
C LEU A 53 -7.05 -7.21 1.10
N VAL A 54 -6.61 -6.22 1.86
CA VAL A 54 -7.49 -5.35 2.65
C VAL A 54 -7.62 -4.01 1.96
N PHE A 55 -8.85 -3.68 1.57
CA PHE A 55 -9.21 -2.40 0.95
C PHE A 55 -9.82 -1.49 2.01
N THR A 56 -9.16 -0.37 2.29
CA THR A 56 -9.70 0.65 3.20
C THR A 56 -10.51 1.67 2.42
N GLY A 57 -11.70 2.01 2.91
CA GLY A 57 -12.62 2.92 2.23
C GLY A 57 -12.05 4.32 1.96
N GLN A 58 -12.67 5.01 1.01
CA GLN A 58 -12.28 6.37 0.59
C GLN A 58 -12.99 7.50 1.36
N ARG A 59 -13.95 7.18 2.24
CA ARG A 59 -14.67 8.18 3.03
C ARG A 59 -13.73 8.87 4.03
N ALA A 60 -14.11 10.08 4.45
CA ALA A 60 -13.40 10.76 5.53
C ALA A 60 -13.39 9.87 6.78
N ASN A 61 -12.24 9.81 7.47
CA ASN A 61 -12.03 8.98 8.66
C ASN A 61 -12.19 7.46 8.46
N ALA A 62 -12.08 6.97 7.22
CA ALA A 62 -12.13 5.53 6.93
C ALA A 62 -10.84 4.77 7.31
N GLY A 63 -9.73 5.49 7.53
CA GLY A 63 -8.48 4.89 7.97
C GLY A 63 -8.44 4.65 9.48
N THR A 64 -7.58 3.75 9.93
CA THR A 64 -7.40 3.43 11.35
C THR A 64 -5.94 3.11 11.67
N ASP A 65 -5.52 3.44 12.90
CA ASP A 65 -4.24 3.03 13.49
C ASP A 65 -4.45 1.91 14.55
N SER A 66 -5.67 1.37 14.66
CA SER A 66 -5.97 0.25 15.56
C SER A 66 -5.35 -1.07 15.07
N LYS A 67 -5.14 -2.00 16.01
CA LYS A 67 -4.78 -3.39 15.68
C LYS A 67 -6.00 -4.12 15.12
N VAL A 68 -5.89 -4.65 13.91
CA VAL A 68 -6.95 -5.40 13.25
C VAL A 68 -6.61 -6.88 13.26
N TYR A 69 -7.49 -7.67 13.87
CA TYR A 69 -7.38 -9.12 13.98
C TYR A 69 -8.40 -9.80 13.08
N PHE A 70 -8.10 -11.02 12.64
CA PHE A 70 -9.01 -11.83 11.84
C PHE A 70 -8.84 -13.32 12.15
N VAL A 71 -9.84 -14.10 11.72
CA VAL A 71 -9.82 -15.56 11.68
C VAL A 71 -10.24 -15.95 10.27
N LEU A 72 -9.52 -16.88 9.66
CA LEU A 72 -9.88 -17.48 8.37
C LEU A 72 -10.53 -18.83 8.65
N SER A 73 -11.82 -18.97 8.30
CA SER A 73 -12.58 -20.22 8.47
C SER A 73 -12.89 -20.84 7.11
N GLY A 74 -12.67 -22.14 6.99
CA GLY A 74 -13.11 -22.99 5.89
C GLY A 74 -14.15 -24.02 6.36
N ASP A 75 -14.48 -24.97 5.49
CA ASP A 75 -15.50 -25.98 5.77
C ASP A 75 -15.07 -26.98 6.86
N ASP A 76 -13.78 -27.33 6.89
CA ASP A 76 -13.23 -28.35 7.81
C ASP A 76 -12.55 -27.76 9.05
N ASP A 77 -11.97 -26.55 8.95
CA ASP A 77 -11.21 -25.93 10.05
C ASP A 77 -11.11 -24.41 9.94
N GLN A 78 -10.56 -23.76 10.96
CA GLN A 78 -10.27 -22.33 11.01
C GLN A 78 -8.88 -22.04 11.59
N THR A 79 -8.32 -20.90 11.22
CA THR A 79 -7.07 -20.43 11.82
C THR A 79 -7.28 -19.94 13.26
N GLN A 80 -6.19 -19.84 14.02
CA GLN A 80 -6.18 -19.01 15.23
C GLN A 80 -6.40 -17.53 14.91
N ILE A 81 -6.59 -16.70 15.93
CA ILE A 81 -6.67 -15.25 15.78
C ILE A 81 -5.34 -14.73 15.25
N ARG A 82 -5.34 -14.18 14.03
CA ARG A 82 -4.16 -13.61 13.37
C ARG A 82 -4.22 -12.09 13.43
N LEU A 83 -3.06 -11.44 13.49
CA LEU A 83 -2.91 -9.98 13.48
C LEU A 83 -2.34 -9.53 12.14
N PHE A 84 -3.01 -8.58 11.48
CA PHE A 84 -2.37 -7.85 10.39
C PHE A 84 -1.31 -6.88 10.96
N SER A 85 -0.08 -7.02 10.49
CA SER A 85 1.02 -6.14 10.86
C SER A 85 1.96 -5.91 9.69
N ASP A 86 2.57 -4.73 9.65
CA ASP A 86 3.62 -4.38 8.70
C ASP A 86 4.68 -3.54 9.41
N PRO A 87 5.95 -3.98 9.45
CA PRO A 87 7.00 -3.28 10.17
C PRO A 87 7.50 -2.02 9.44
N HIS A 88 7.19 -1.86 8.15
CA HIS A 88 7.75 -0.81 7.30
C HIS A 88 6.71 0.21 6.86
N ARG A 89 5.44 -0.20 6.73
CA ARG A 89 4.38 0.61 6.14
C ARG A 89 3.26 0.87 7.14
N LYS A 90 2.67 2.05 7.07
CA LYS A 90 1.37 2.30 7.72
C LYS A 90 0.28 1.55 6.96
N ILE A 91 -0.41 0.65 7.65
CA ILE A 91 -1.53 -0.13 7.11
C ILE A 91 -2.86 0.52 7.48
N PHE A 92 -3.93 0.11 6.79
CA PHE A 92 -5.32 0.56 7.00
C PHE A 92 -5.53 2.06 6.87
N GLN A 93 -4.76 2.69 5.98
CA GLN A 93 -4.89 4.12 5.70
C GLN A 93 -6.00 4.35 4.68
N ARG A 94 -6.72 5.47 4.80
CA ARG A 94 -7.83 5.84 3.90
C ARG A 94 -7.44 5.65 2.43
N GLY A 95 -8.26 4.89 1.71
CA GLY A 95 -8.04 4.61 0.30
C GLY A 95 -6.84 3.73 -0.03
N GLY A 96 -6.19 3.16 0.99
CA GLY A 96 -5.08 2.26 0.86
C GLY A 96 -5.53 0.83 0.57
N ILE A 97 -4.61 0.09 -0.05
CA ILE A 97 -4.72 -1.36 -0.25
C ILE A 97 -3.49 -1.96 0.42
N ASN A 98 -3.70 -2.88 1.35
CA ASN A 98 -2.62 -3.60 2.00
C ASN A 98 -2.72 -5.09 1.66
N SER A 99 -1.60 -5.67 1.20
CA SER A 99 -1.51 -7.08 0.84
C SER A 99 -0.69 -7.84 1.87
N PHE A 100 -1.25 -8.94 2.36
CA PHE A 100 -0.61 -9.81 3.34
C PHE A 100 -0.54 -11.26 2.81
N ILE A 101 0.48 -12.00 3.22
CA ILE A 101 0.56 -13.46 3.02
C ILE A 101 0.39 -14.13 4.37
N ILE A 102 -0.58 -15.04 4.45
CA ILE A 102 -0.76 -15.96 5.57
C ILE A 102 -0.31 -17.35 5.12
N ALA A 103 0.45 -18.01 5.99
CA ALA A 103 0.77 -19.43 5.89
C ALA A 103 -0.08 -20.19 6.92
N VAL A 104 -0.65 -21.32 6.49
CA VAL A 104 -1.45 -22.20 7.33
C VAL A 104 -1.05 -23.68 7.13
N PRO A 105 -1.19 -24.51 8.17
CA PRO A 105 -0.99 -25.95 8.07
C PRO A 105 -2.05 -26.59 7.16
N LYS A 106 -1.81 -27.85 6.81
CA LYS A 106 -2.78 -28.68 6.06
C LYS A 106 -3.99 -29.03 6.92
#